data_AF-A0A535NYT1-F1
#
_entry.id   AF-A0A535NYT1-F1
#
_cell.length_a   1.000
_cell.length_b   1.000
_cell.length_c   1.000
_cell.angle_alpha   90.00
_cell.angle_beta   90.00
_cell.angle_gamma   90.00
#
_symmetry.space_group_name_H-M   'P 1'
#
loop_
_entity.id
_entity.type
_entity.pdbx_description
1 polymer ?
#
loop_
_entity_poly.entity_id
_entity_poly.type
_entity_poly.pdbx_seq_one_letter_code
_entity_poly.pdbx_strand_id
1 'polypeptide(L)'
;MSAVYCYPGDPPAVYQACLAYNAGIGQQVNNQNQLSSIQRQISDTVAQINAIDAMIANLNRQIAAQKALIKQTQDAIDELSRQIRFGEASMIRLQARVAIRDQLLNQRLRFVDSHGTVNYMQLVLTSSSMNQLLNRLVGAQEVTRSDNKLITELQVEHVEMLDANQILDNQRGEVMALLQQQRAIQADMEKNLAAQAAALAYEQQLQVQLQAKYAQVQAERAAIDAQVAQLYLQYAAQAQAAGGGNGAFQWPEPACGYGCITQGFGCSTFYLEVYDPSCPYPHKIHTGIDIAGPNGTTIVAGDTGVAYLYPGSIGYGNLLVIIHGHGYSTYYGHTGQIIARGTVIALEGSTGNSTGPHLHFEIRVNNMWKDPCIWLGC
;
A
#
# COMPACT_ATOMS: atom_id res chain seq x y z
N MET A 1 -29.40 -20.46 17.92
CA MET A 1 -30.53 -21.14 17.25
C MET A 1 -31.24 -22.03 18.27
N SER A 2 -32.56 -22.13 18.20
CA SER A 2 -33.37 -22.89 19.15
C SER A 2 -34.13 -24.00 18.43
N ALA A 3 -34.33 -25.14 19.10
CA ALA A 3 -35.13 -26.24 18.56
C ALA A 3 -36.57 -25.79 18.28
N VAL A 4 -37.11 -26.25 17.15
CA VAL A 4 -38.50 -26.03 16.75
C VAL A 4 -39.34 -27.17 17.31
N TYR A 5 -40.53 -26.87 17.84
CA TYR A 5 -41.43 -27.92 18.32
C TYR A 5 -42.03 -28.70 17.14
N CYS A 6 -41.71 -29.99 17.03
CA CYS A 6 -42.26 -30.86 15.99
C CYS A 6 -43.58 -31.47 16.45
N TYR A 7 -44.70 -31.10 15.82
CA TYR A 7 -46.03 -31.56 16.22
C TYR A 7 -46.31 -32.97 15.66
N PRO A 8 -46.60 -33.99 16.50
CA PRO A 8 -46.80 -35.36 16.02
C PRO A 8 -48.02 -35.57 15.12
N GLY A 9 -48.95 -34.61 15.08
CA GLY A 9 -50.11 -34.64 14.19
C GLY A 9 -49.83 -34.06 12.80
N ASP A 10 -48.60 -33.64 12.52
CA ASP A 10 -48.20 -33.16 11.20
C ASP A 10 -48.09 -34.32 10.20
N PRO A 11 -48.31 -34.06 8.88
CA PRO A 11 -48.07 -35.06 7.84
C PRO A 11 -46.68 -35.71 8.00
N PRO A 12 -46.51 -37.01 7.73
CA PRO A 12 -45.27 -37.72 8.00
C PRO A 12 -44.02 -37.05 7.41
N ALA A 13 -44.11 -36.47 6.22
CA ALA A 13 -43.02 -35.74 5.58
C ALA A 13 -42.63 -34.45 6.33
N VAL A 14 -43.62 -33.73 6.88
CA VAL A 14 -43.44 -32.47 7.62
C VAL A 14 -42.83 -32.72 8.99
N TYR A 15 -43.33 -33.75 9.69
CA TYR A 15 -42.78 -34.16 10.98
C TYR A 15 -41.32 -34.62 10.85
N GLN A 16 -40.99 -35.40 9.83
CA GLN A 16 -39.61 -35.82 9.55
C GLN A 16 -38.69 -34.66 9.19
N ALA A 17 -39.17 -33.67 8.44
CA ALA A 17 -38.40 -32.46 8.13
C ALA A 17 -38.09 -31.63 9.38
N CYS A 18 -39.05 -31.49 10.30
CA CYS A 18 -38.81 -30.81 11.58
C CYS A 18 -37.80 -31.56 12.47
N LEU A 19 -37.88 -32.89 12.53
CA LEU A 19 -36.91 -33.70 13.27
C LEU A 19 -35.50 -33.58 12.68
N ALA A 20 -35.38 -33.58 11.35
CA ALA A 20 -34.11 -33.36 10.66
C ALA A 20 -33.54 -31.95 10.92
N TYR A 21 -34.39 -30.92 10.93
CA TYR A 21 -34.00 -29.56 11.31
C TYR A 21 -33.39 -29.53 12.71
N ASN A 22 -34.10 -30.10 13.70
CA ASN A 22 -33.66 -30.13 15.10
C ASN A 22 -32.38 -30.93 15.29
N ALA A 23 -32.24 -32.07 14.60
CA ALA A 23 -31.02 -32.87 14.62
C ALA A 23 -29.81 -32.12 14.01
N GLY A 24 -30.05 -31.23 13.05
CA GLY A 24 -29.02 -30.44 12.38
C GLY A 24 -28.52 -29.21 13.16
N ILE A 25 -29.20 -28.76 14.22
CA ILE A 25 -28.89 -27.49 14.92
C ILE A 25 -27.43 -27.39 15.40
N GLY A 26 -26.85 -28.50 15.89
CA GLY A 26 -25.45 -28.51 16.31
C GLY A 26 -24.47 -28.25 15.15
N GLN A 27 -24.74 -28.86 14.00
CA GLN A 27 -23.95 -28.65 12.78
C GLN A 27 -24.11 -27.23 12.24
N GLN A 28 -25.33 -26.66 12.32
CA GLN A 28 -25.62 -25.28 11.94
C GLN A 28 -24.81 -24.27 12.73
N VAL A 29 -24.81 -24.40 14.07
CA VAL A 29 -24.07 -23.52 14.97
C VAL A 29 -22.57 -23.63 14.70
N ASN A 30 -22.05 -24.85 14.47
CA ASN A 30 -20.65 -25.06 14.16
C ASN A 30 -20.24 -24.41 12.83
N ASN A 31 -21.02 -24.60 11.76
CA ASN A 31 -20.71 -23.99 10.47
C ASN A 31 -20.84 -22.47 10.51
N GLN A 32 -21.81 -21.92 11.25
CA GLN A 32 -21.95 -20.46 11.44
C GLN A 32 -20.77 -19.87 12.22
N ASN A 33 -20.25 -20.59 13.23
CA ASN A 33 -19.03 -20.22 13.94
C ASN A 33 -17.79 -20.30 13.03
N GLN A 34 -17.70 -21.31 12.16
CA GLN A 34 -16.63 -21.44 11.18
C GLN A 34 -16.68 -20.31 10.15
N LEU A 35 -17.86 -19.97 9.63
CA LEU A 35 -18.05 -18.88 8.68
C LEU A 35 -17.66 -17.53 9.30
N SER A 36 -18.17 -17.22 10.50
CA SER A 36 -17.82 -15.97 11.20
C SER A 36 -16.34 -15.89 11.57
N SER A 37 -15.69 -17.03 11.78
CA SER A 37 -14.23 -17.11 11.92
C SER A 37 -13.51 -16.79 10.61
N ILE A 38 -13.91 -17.43 9.49
CA ILE A 38 -13.32 -17.20 8.16
C ILE A 38 -13.53 -15.76 7.70
N GLN A 39 -14.71 -15.17 7.94
CA GLN A 39 -15.01 -13.77 7.61
C GLN A 39 -14.12 -12.80 8.38
N ARG A 40 -13.97 -13.00 9.70
CA ARG A 40 -13.05 -12.19 10.51
C ARG A 40 -11.63 -12.31 9.99
N GLN A 41 -11.17 -13.53 9.70
CA GLN A 41 -9.85 -13.76 9.12
C GLN A 41 -9.67 -13.05 7.77
N ILE A 42 -10.65 -13.09 6.87
CA ILE A 42 -10.59 -12.37 5.58
C ILE A 42 -10.50 -10.87 5.82
N SER A 43 -11.38 -10.32 6.66
CA SER A 43 -11.37 -8.89 7.00
C SER A 43 -10.05 -8.44 7.62
N ASP A 44 -9.50 -9.24 8.53
CA ASP A 44 -8.23 -8.99 9.19
C ASP A 44 -7.07 -9.06 8.20
N THR A 45 -7.04 -10.06 7.31
CA THR A 45 -6.02 -10.19 6.26
C THR A 45 -6.08 -9.02 5.28
N VAL A 46 -7.27 -8.58 4.85
CA VAL A 46 -7.42 -7.41 3.98
C VAL A 46 -6.97 -6.13 4.69
N ALA A 47 -7.30 -5.95 5.97
CA ALA A 47 -6.83 -4.81 6.76
C ALA A 47 -5.29 -4.81 6.90
N GLN A 48 -4.67 -5.98 7.07
CA GLN A 48 -3.22 -6.13 7.09
C GLN A 48 -2.58 -5.75 5.76
N ILE A 49 -3.13 -6.20 4.62
CA ILE A 49 -2.65 -5.82 3.29
C ILE A 49 -2.70 -4.30 3.11
N ASN A 50 -3.84 -3.66 3.41
CA ASN A 50 -3.98 -2.21 3.31
C ASN A 50 -2.98 -1.44 4.20
N ALA A 51 -2.67 -1.96 5.39
CA ALA A 51 -1.68 -1.38 6.28
C ALA A 51 -0.25 -1.49 5.71
N ILE A 52 0.07 -2.62 5.07
CA ILE A 52 1.35 -2.85 4.39
C ILE A 52 1.48 -1.93 3.18
N ASP A 53 0.43 -1.77 2.38
CA ASP A 53 0.41 -0.83 1.24
C ASP A 53 0.70 0.60 1.69
N ALA A 54 0.08 1.04 2.78
CA ALA A 54 0.33 2.36 3.36
C ALA A 54 1.79 2.50 3.84
N MET A 55 2.36 1.45 4.42
CA MET A 55 3.77 1.39 4.83
C MET A 55 4.71 1.47 3.61
N ILE A 56 4.45 0.70 2.56
CA ILE A 56 5.23 0.71 1.31
C ILE A 56 5.16 2.09 0.66
N ALA A 57 3.99 2.72 0.62
CA ALA A 57 3.82 4.09 0.11
C ALA A 57 4.60 5.14 0.95
N ASN A 58 4.70 4.94 2.27
CA ASN A 58 5.53 5.78 3.12
C ASN A 58 7.03 5.58 2.83
N LEU A 59 7.50 4.34 2.78
CA LEU A 59 8.88 3.99 2.44
C LEU A 59 9.29 4.53 1.07
N ASN A 60 8.41 4.44 0.07
CA ASN A 60 8.64 5.02 -1.26
C ASN A 60 8.89 6.53 -1.21
N ARG A 61 8.12 7.28 -0.41
CA ARG A 61 8.33 8.72 -0.22
C ARG A 61 9.65 9.01 0.50
N GLN A 62 10.00 8.23 1.51
CA GLN A 62 11.28 8.37 2.23
C GLN A 62 12.48 8.11 1.29
N ILE A 63 12.45 7.01 0.53
CA ILE A 63 13.50 6.66 -0.44
C ILE A 63 13.63 7.75 -1.50
N ALA A 64 12.52 8.30 -2.01
CA ALA A 64 12.56 9.39 -2.97
C ALA A 64 13.21 10.66 -2.38
N ALA A 65 12.88 11.03 -1.14
CA ALA A 65 13.50 12.15 -0.44
C ALA A 65 15.00 11.92 -0.19
N GLN A 66 15.40 10.71 0.22
CA GLN A 66 16.80 10.34 0.42
C GLN A 66 17.60 10.43 -0.89
N LYS A 67 17.05 9.95 -2.01
CA LYS A 67 17.67 10.08 -3.33
C LYS A 67 17.86 11.54 -3.73
N ALA A 68 16.87 12.38 -3.50
CA ALA A 68 16.97 13.82 -3.76
C ALA A 68 18.07 14.47 -2.90
N LEU A 69 18.15 14.10 -1.62
CA LEU A 69 19.19 14.60 -0.71
C LEU A 69 20.59 14.14 -1.13
N ILE A 70 20.77 12.86 -1.49
CA ILE A 70 22.05 12.35 -2.01
C ILE A 70 22.49 13.15 -3.24
N LYS A 71 21.56 13.45 -4.14
CA LYS A 71 21.85 14.28 -5.33
C LYS A 71 22.27 15.69 -4.93
N GLN A 72 21.54 16.34 -4.02
CA GLN A 72 21.86 17.68 -3.55
C GLN A 72 23.25 17.73 -2.88
N THR A 73 23.56 16.74 -2.04
CA THR A 73 24.89 16.62 -1.40
C THR A 73 25.98 16.39 -2.45
N GLN A 74 25.71 15.59 -3.49
CA GLN A 74 26.66 15.40 -4.59
C GLN A 74 26.94 16.70 -5.36
N ASP A 75 25.88 17.45 -5.69
CA ASP A 75 26.02 18.74 -6.38
C ASP A 75 26.85 19.74 -5.53
N ALA A 76 26.69 19.73 -4.20
CA ALA A 76 27.48 20.55 -3.27
C ALA A 76 28.95 20.11 -3.21
N ILE A 77 29.23 18.80 -3.15
CA ILE A 77 30.59 18.25 -3.20
C ILE A 77 31.29 18.65 -4.50
N ASP A 78 30.58 18.58 -5.63
CA ASP A 78 31.14 18.92 -6.94
C ASP A 78 31.50 20.41 -7.04
N GLU A 79 30.68 21.28 -6.45
CA GLU A 79 30.95 22.72 -6.36
C GLU A 79 32.15 23.03 -5.46
N LEU A 80 32.18 22.49 -4.24
CA LEU A 80 33.34 22.66 -3.35
C LEU A 80 34.62 22.11 -4.00
N SER A 81 34.53 20.98 -4.69
CA SER A 81 35.67 20.40 -5.41
C SER A 81 36.17 21.30 -6.54
N ARG A 82 35.28 22.06 -7.22
CA ARG A 82 35.69 23.10 -8.18
C ARG A 82 36.42 24.24 -7.48
N GLN A 83 35.88 24.74 -6.37
CA GLN A 83 36.48 25.84 -5.61
C GLN A 83 37.86 25.48 -5.08
N ILE A 84 38.02 24.28 -4.51
CA ILE A 84 39.31 23.75 -4.04
C ILE A 84 40.33 23.74 -5.18
N ARG A 85 39.97 23.22 -6.37
CA ARG A 85 40.90 23.22 -7.53
C ARG A 85 41.34 24.62 -7.95
N PHE A 86 40.41 25.59 -7.99
CA PHE A 86 40.76 26.98 -8.32
C PHE A 86 41.59 27.65 -7.22
N GLY A 87 41.30 27.34 -5.96
CA GLY A 87 42.07 27.81 -4.81
C GLY A 87 43.50 27.25 -4.80
N GLU A 88 43.67 25.95 -5.05
CA GLU A 88 44.97 25.29 -5.17
C GLU A 88 45.82 25.89 -6.31
N ALA A 89 45.22 26.12 -7.48
CA ALA A 89 45.90 26.77 -8.59
C ALA A 89 46.32 28.22 -8.26
N SER A 90 45.51 28.93 -7.47
CA SER A 90 45.85 30.29 -7.00
C SER A 90 46.95 30.27 -5.94
N MET A 91 46.93 29.28 -5.04
CA MET A 91 47.99 29.05 -4.06
C MET A 91 49.34 28.77 -4.70
N ILE A 92 49.39 27.95 -5.75
CA ILE A 92 50.64 27.69 -6.49
C ILE A 92 51.22 28.99 -7.07
N ARG A 93 50.37 29.87 -7.63
CA ARG A 93 50.80 31.17 -8.15
C ARG A 93 51.30 32.11 -7.07
N LEU A 94 50.63 32.15 -5.92
CA LEU A 94 51.00 32.98 -4.77
C LEU A 94 52.32 32.50 -4.16
N GLN A 95 52.49 31.19 -3.96
CA GLN A 95 53.74 30.59 -3.48
C GLN A 95 54.92 30.89 -4.40
N ALA A 96 54.75 30.79 -5.72
CA ALA A 96 55.79 31.13 -6.68
C ALA A 96 56.20 32.62 -6.58
N ARG A 97 55.22 33.51 -6.38
CA ARG A 97 55.44 34.95 -6.25
C ARG A 97 56.18 35.32 -4.96
N VAL A 98 55.74 34.74 -3.83
CA VAL A 98 56.41 34.87 -2.52
C VAL A 98 57.85 34.38 -2.61
N ALA A 99 58.08 33.19 -3.17
CA ALA A 99 59.42 32.61 -3.32
C ALA A 99 60.39 33.52 -4.12
N ILE A 100 59.90 34.13 -5.21
CA ILE A 100 60.70 35.09 -6.00
C ILE A 100 61.04 36.34 -5.19
N ARG A 101 60.06 36.91 -4.46
CA ARG A 101 60.27 38.10 -3.63
C ARG A 101 61.17 37.83 -2.41
N ASP A 102 61.05 36.66 -1.79
CA ASP A 102 61.96 36.19 -0.73
C ASP A 102 63.40 36.12 -1.23
N GLN A 103 63.62 35.59 -2.43
CA GLN A 103 64.96 35.56 -3.03
C GLN A 103 65.50 36.97 -3.28
N LEU A 104 64.67 37.89 -3.77
CA LEU A 104 65.04 39.28 -4.00
C LEU A 104 65.41 39.98 -2.68
N LEU A 105 64.59 39.81 -1.63
CA LEU A 105 64.86 40.37 -0.31
C LEU A 105 66.16 39.80 0.27
N ASN A 106 66.39 38.49 0.17
CA ASN A 106 67.63 37.86 0.63
C ASN A 106 68.87 38.37 -0.11
N GLN A 107 68.79 38.54 -1.44
CA GLN A 107 69.88 39.16 -2.22
C GLN A 107 70.15 40.58 -1.73
N ARG A 108 69.09 41.35 -1.46
CA ARG A 108 69.20 42.72 -0.97
C ARG A 108 69.82 42.80 0.43
N LEU A 109 69.40 41.92 1.35
CA LEU A 109 69.97 41.80 2.70
C LEU A 109 71.46 41.45 2.66
N ARG A 110 71.87 40.48 1.83
CA ARG A 110 73.30 40.14 1.65
C ARG A 110 74.12 41.28 1.09
N PHE A 111 73.55 42.06 0.16
CA PHE A 111 74.23 43.26 -0.35
C PHE A 111 74.44 44.29 0.76
N VAL A 112 73.41 44.55 1.57
CA VAL A 112 73.50 45.49 2.71
C VAL A 112 74.51 44.99 3.75
N ASP A 113 74.53 43.70 4.07
CA ASP A 113 75.47 43.13 5.04
C ASP A 113 76.93 43.20 4.55
N SER A 114 77.19 42.79 3.30
CA SER A 114 78.54 42.77 2.70
C SER A 114 79.18 44.14 2.50
N HIS A 115 78.38 45.21 2.39
CA HIS A 115 78.88 46.58 2.21
C HIS A 115 78.83 47.40 3.52
N GLY A 116 78.53 46.72 4.65
CA GLY A 116 78.22 47.34 5.94
C GLY A 116 76.88 48.09 5.89
N THR A 117 76.34 48.49 7.04
CA THR A 117 75.25 49.47 7.08
C THR A 117 75.71 50.72 6.36
N VAL A 118 75.47 50.80 5.04
CA VAL A 118 75.85 51.93 4.22
C VAL A 118 75.12 53.08 4.85
N ASN A 119 75.84 53.88 5.62
CA ASN A 119 75.32 55.08 6.17
C ASN A 119 75.09 55.93 4.92
N TYR A 120 73.87 55.91 4.37
CA TYR A 120 73.55 56.63 3.14
C TYR A 120 73.97 58.09 3.28
N MET A 121 73.98 58.60 4.53
CA MET A 121 74.65 59.83 4.93
C MET A 121 76.14 59.87 4.57
N GLN A 122 76.97 58.88 4.88
CA GLN A 122 78.38 58.84 4.49
C GLN A 122 78.59 58.74 2.96
N LEU A 123 77.71 58.05 2.24
CA LEU A 123 77.75 57.98 0.77
C LEU A 123 77.38 59.33 0.11
N VAL A 124 76.44 60.06 0.72
CA VAL A 124 75.99 61.41 0.34
C VAL A 124 77.05 62.45 0.72
N LEU A 125 77.66 62.34 1.91
CA LEU A 125 78.69 63.26 2.46
C LEU A 125 80.08 63.13 1.80
N THR A 126 80.35 62.05 1.07
CA THR A 126 81.60 61.85 0.29
C THR A 126 81.48 62.31 -1.17
N SER A 127 80.44 63.06 -1.52
CA SER A 127 80.23 63.56 -2.88
C SER A 127 81.12 64.76 -3.20
N SER A 128 81.68 64.80 -4.43
CA SER A 128 82.64 65.84 -4.86
C SER A 128 81.96 67.00 -5.60
N SER A 129 80.66 66.90 -5.91
CA SER A 129 79.87 67.93 -6.62
C SER A 129 78.39 67.91 -6.23
N MET A 130 77.71 69.07 -6.34
CA MET A 130 76.29 69.24 -6.01
C MET A 130 75.36 68.31 -6.82
N ASN A 131 75.67 68.09 -8.11
CA ASN A 131 74.90 67.15 -8.96
C ASN A 131 75.07 65.70 -8.51
N GLN A 132 76.26 65.31 -8.06
CA GLN A 132 76.52 63.97 -7.55
C GLN A 132 75.85 63.73 -6.19
N LEU A 133 75.80 64.76 -5.33
CA LEU A 133 75.07 64.76 -4.07
C LEU A 133 73.57 64.50 -4.31
N LEU A 134 72.94 65.28 -5.20
CA LEU A 134 71.53 65.16 -5.54
C LEU A 134 71.18 63.79 -6.12
N ASN A 135 71.97 63.29 -7.09
CA ASN A 135 71.74 61.97 -7.68
C ASN A 135 71.85 60.82 -6.66
N ARG A 136 72.81 60.90 -5.71
CA ARG A 136 72.95 59.92 -4.63
C ARG A 136 71.82 60.00 -3.61
N LEU A 137 71.35 61.20 -3.28
CA LEU A 137 70.22 61.42 -2.36
C LEU A 137 68.92 60.85 -2.93
N VAL A 138 68.60 61.17 -4.20
CA VAL A 138 67.41 60.63 -4.90
C VAL A 138 67.52 59.11 -5.05
N GLY A 139 68.68 58.59 -5.44
CA GLY A 139 68.91 57.15 -5.55
C GLY A 139 68.72 56.41 -4.21
N ALA A 140 69.22 56.97 -3.10
CA ALA A 140 69.05 56.40 -1.78
C ALA A 140 67.58 56.40 -1.31
N GLN A 141 66.84 57.48 -1.58
CA GLN A 141 65.40 57.55 -1.29
C GLN A 141 64.60 56.53 -2.10
N GLU A 142 64.88 56.39 -3.39
CA GLU A 142 64.20 55.42 -4.25
C GLU A 142 64.49 53.97 -3.84
N VAL A 143 65.74 53.64 -3.48
CA VAL A 143 66.09 52.31 -2.95
C VAL A 143 65.36 52.03 -1.65
N THR A 144 65.36 52.98 -0.69
CA THR A 144 64.66 52.82 0.59
C THR A 144 63.15 52.65 0.38
N ARG A 145 62.56 53.40 -0.54
CA ARG A 145 61.15 53.28 -0.91
C ARG A 145 60.84 51.91 -1.53
N SER A 146 61.69 51.44 -2.43
CA SER A 146 61.57 50.12 -3.06
C SER A 146 61.71 48.99 -2.04
N ASP A 147 62.69 49.07 -1.13
CA ASP A 147 62.93 48.06 -0.09
C ASP A 147 61.74 48.00 0.88
N ASN A 148 61.23 49.14 1.35
CA ASN A 148 60.03 49.20 2.21
C ASN A 148 58.79 48.66 1.50
N LYS A 149 58.63 48.95 0.20
CA LYS A 149 57.52 48.41 -0.60
C LYS A 149 57.63 46.89 -0.72
N LEU A 150 58.81 46.35 -1.03
CA LEU A 150 59.06 44.91 -1.13
C LEU A 150 58.71 44.19 0.19
N ILE A 151 59.19 44.70 1.33
CA ILE A 151 58.91 44.12 2.65
C ILE A 151 57.41 44.15 2.95
N THR A 152 56.75 45.28 2.69
CA THR A 152 55.31 45.44 2.96
C THR A 152 54.47 44.51 2.08
N GLU A 153 54.76 44.44 0.78
CA GLU A 153 54.07 43.54 -0.15
C GLU A 153 54.29 42.07 0.21
N LEU A 154 55.53 41.68 0.54
CA LEU A 154 55.86 40.31 0.92
C LEU A 154 55.16 39.90 2.23
N GLN A 155 55.08 40.81 3.21
CA GLN A 155 54.35 40.56 4.44
C GLN A 155 52.85 40.33 4.18
N VAL A 156 52.23 41.13 3.30
CA VAL A 156 50.83 40.94 2.89
C VAL A 156 50.66 39.60 2.17
N GLU A 157 51.53 39.27 1.23
CA GLU A 157 51.45 38.01 0.45
C GLU A 157 51.63 36.76 1.33
N HIS A 158 52.46 36.83 2.38
CA HIS A 158 52.56 35.74 3.37
C HIS A 158 51.26 35.55 4.16
N VAL A 159 50.61 36.64 4.58
CA VAL A 159 49.33 36.57 5.29
C VAL A 159 48.24 36.02 4.37
N GLU A 160 48.16 36.50 3.12
CA GLU A 160 47.24 35.99 2.10
C GLU A 160 47.44 34.48 1.85
N MET A 161 48.69 34.01 1.85
CA MET A 161 49.01 32.60 1.66
C MET A 161 48.53 31.74 2.84
N LEU A 162 48.70 32.22 4.08
CA LEU A 162 48.22 31.53 5.28
C LEU A 162 46.68 31.46 5.30
N ASP A 163 46.02 32.57 5.00
CA ASP A 163 44.56 32.65 4.94
C ASP A 163 43.99 31.73 3.85
N ALA A 164 44.58 31.75 2.65
CA ALA A 164 44.17 30.89 1.56
C ALA A 164 44.39 29.40 1.87
N ASN A 165 45.48 29.04 2.57
CA ASN A 165 45.68 27.66 3.02
C ASN A 165 44.62 27.24 4.04
N GLN A 166 44.31 28.10 5.02
CA GLN A 166 43.27 27.84 6.00
C GLN A 166 41.89 27.65 5.36
N ILE A 167 41.56 28.47 4.35
CA ILE A 167 40.31 28.33 3.58
C ILE A 167 40.24 26.97 2.87
N LEU A 168 41.32 26.57 2.19
CA LEU A 168 41.38 25.27 1.51
C LEU A 168 41.23 24.11 2.49
N ASP A 169 41.87 24.18 3.66
CA ASP A 169 41.77 23.14 4.68
C ASP A 169 40.34 23.05 5.26
N ASN A 170 39.68 24.19 5.47
CA ASN A 170 38.27 24.23 5.87
C ASN A 170 37.36 23.60 4.80
N GLN A 171 37.54 23.96 3.52
CA GLN A 171 36.77 23.41 2.41
C GLN A 171 36.97 21.89 2.26
N ARG A 172 38.21 21.41 2.41
CA ARG A 172 38.52 19.96 2.43
C ARG A 172 37.81 19.26 3.59
N GLY A 173 37.79 19.87 4.77
CA GLY A 173 37.05 19.39 5.93
C GLY A 173 35.55 19.29 5.67
N GLU A 174 34.97 20.29 5.00
CA GLU A 174 33.55 20.31 4.63
C GLU A 174 33.20 19.22 3.61
N VAL A 175 34.04 18.99 2.58
CA VAL A 175 33.86 17.87 1.65
C VAL A 175 33.85 16.53 2.38
N MET A 176 34.77 16.33 3.33
CA MET A 176 34.82 15.09 4.12
C MET A 176 33.57 14.89 4.97
N ALA A 177 33.02 15.97 5.54
CA ALA A 177 31.77 15.94 6.29
C ALA A 177 30.57 15.58 5.39
N LEU A 178 30.47 16.19 4.20
CA LEU A 178 29.43 15.89 3.21
C LEU A 178 29.49 14.45 2.72
N LEU A 179 30.70 13.92 2.46
CA LEU A 179 30.89 12.51 2.09
C LEU A 179 30.48 11.55 3.21
N GLN A 180 30.73 11.90 4.46
CA GLN A 180 30.28 11.10 5.61
C GLN A 180 28.76 11.13 5.74
N GLN A 181 28.14 12.30 5.56
CA GLN A 181 26.68 12.45 5.54
C GLN A 181 26.05 11.63 4.41
N GLN A 182 26.62 11.68 3.19
CA GLN A 182 26.14 10.92 2.05
C GLN A 182 26.17 9.41 2.31
N ARG A 183 27.25 8.89 2.90
CA ARG A 183 27.37 7.47 3.29
C ARG A 183 26.32 7.06 4.33
N ALA A 184 26.04 7.92 5.31
CA ALA A 184 25.00 7.65 6.29
C ALA A 184 23.60 7.58 5.65
N ILE A 185 23.29 8.50 4.73
CA ILE A 185 22.01 8.50 4.00
C ILE A 185 21.88 7.28 3.10
N GLN A 186 22.96 6.87 2.42
CA GLN A 186 22.97 5.66 1.59
C GLN A 186 22.70 4.41 2.43
N ALA A 187 23.36 4.26 3.57
CA ALA A 187 23.14 3.12 4.47
C ALA A 187 21.70 3.08 5.04
N ASP A 188 21.11 4.23 5.33
CA ASP A 188 19.70 4.31 5.77
C ASP A 188 18.73 3.97 4.63
N MET A 189 19.01 4.45 3.41
CA MET A 189 18.23 4.12 2.22
C MET A 189 18.28 2.61 1.91
N GLU A 190 19.44 1.96 2.07
CA GLU A 190 19.56 0.50 1.92
C GLU A 190 18.69 -0.26 2.93
N LYS A 191 18.61 0.21 4.18
CA LYS A 191 17.69 -0.36 5.17
C LYS A 191 16.22 -0.18 4.76
N ASN A 192 15.85 1.00 4.25
CA ASN A 192 14.49 1.26 3.77
C ASN A 192 14.12 0.38 2.57
N LEU A 193 15.06 0.16 1.64
CA LEU A 193 14.89 -0.76 0.51
C LEU A 193 14.72 -2.21 0.97
N ALA A 194 15.51 -2.65 1.95
CA ALA A 194 15.38 -3.99 2.53
C ALA A 194 14.04 -4.16 3.26
N ALA A 195 13.61 -3.15 4.02
CA ALA A 195 12.30 -3.15 4.68
C ALA A 195 11.15 -3.19 3.67
N GLN A 196 11.25 -2.44 2.57
CA GLN A 196 10.28 -2.47 1.49
C GLN A 196 10.19 -3.85 0.84
N ALA A 197 11.33 -4.48 0.54
CA ALA A 197 11.36 -5.82 -0.06
C ALA A 197 10.75 -6.87 0.88
N ALA A 198 11.01 -6.78 2.19
CA ALA A 198 10.38 -7.65 3.18
C ALA A 198 8.87 -7.42 3.29
N ALA A 199 8.41 -6.17 3.24
CA ALA A 199 7.00 -5.83 3.25
C ALA A 199 6.26 -6.41 2.03
N LEU A 200 6.83 -6.28 0.83
CA LEU A 200 6.27 -6.84 -0.41
C LEU A 200 6.20 -8.38 -0.37
N ALA A 201 7.24 -9.03 0.15
CA ALA A 201 7.23 -10.49 0.31
C ALA A 201 6.15 -10.96 1.29
N TYR A 202 5.93 -10.22 2.38
CA TYR A 202 4.89 -10.52 3.35
C TYR A 202 3.49 -10.26 2.77
N GLU A 203 3.31 -9.18 2.01
CA GLU A 203 2.06 -8.90 1.27
C GLU A 203 1.70 -10.07 0.33
N GLN A 204 2.68 -10.58 -0.43
CA GLN A 204 2.46 -11.73 -1.31
C GLN A 204 2.02 -12.99 -0.55
N GLN A 205 2.54 -13.22 0.66
CA GLN A 205 2.09 -14.32 1.52
C GLN A 205 0.64 -14.14 1.97
N LEU A 206 0.24 -12.92 2.34
CA LEU A 206 -1.15 -12.62 2.72
C LEU A 206 -2.11 -12.80 1.54
N GLN A 207 -1.71 -12.42 0.32
CA GLN A 207 -2.51 -12.65 -0.88
C GLN A 207 -2.76 -14.15 -1.14
N VAL A 208 -1.73 -14.98 -0.96
CA VAL A 208 -1.87 -16.45 -1.07
C VAL A 208 -2.81 -17.00 0.02
N GLN A 209 -2.70 -16.52 1.26
CA GLN A 209 -3.61 -16.91 2.34
C GLN A 209 -5.05 -16.52 2.02
N LEU A 210 -5.26 -15.30 1.53
CA LEU A 210 -6.57 -14.79 1.14
C LEU A 210 -7.19 -15.64 0.01
N GLN A 211 -6.40 -15.99 -1.01
CA GLN A 211 -6.83 -16.87 -2.09
C GLN A 211 -7.23 -18.26 -1.58
N ALA A 212 -6.46 -18.83 -0.64
CA ALA A 212 -6.80 -20.11 -0.02
C ALA A 212 -8.11 -20.06 0.76
N LYS A 213 -8.39 -18.95 1.46
CA LYS A 213 -9.67 -18.74 2.17
C LYS A 213 -10.85 -18.64 1.20
N TYR A 214 -10.69 -17.90 0.10
CA TYR A 214 -11.72 -17.86 -0.94
C TYR A 214 -11.94 -19.23 -1.59
N ALA A 215 -10.88 -20.01 -1.85
CA ALA A 215 -10.99 -21.36 -2.38
C ALA A 215 -11.75 -22.29 -1.44
N GLN A 216 -11.56 -22.16 -0.11
CA GLN A 216 -12.33 -22.92 0.88
C GLN A 216 -13.83 -22.62 0.80
N VAL A 217 -14.21 -21.34 0.71
CA VAL A 217 -15.62 -20.92 0.57
C VAL A 217 -16.23 -21.44 -0.74
N GLN A 218 -15.48 -21.35 -1.84
CA GLN A 218 -15.90 -21.87 -3.16
C GLN A 218 -16.12 -23.38 -3.15
N ALA A 219 -15.20 -24.14 -2.52
CA ALA A 219 -15.31 -25.60 -2.45
C ALA A 219 -16.55 -26.05 -1.67
N GLU A 220 -16.92 -25.35 -0.60
CA GLU A 220 -18.13 -25.68 0.17
C GLU A 220 -19.41 -25.36 -0.61
N ARG A 221 -19.47 -24.20 -1.29
CA ARG A 221 -20.60 -23.87 -2.18
C ARG A 221 -20.74 -24.92 -3.30
N ALA A 222 -19.64 -25.33 -3.92
CA ALA A 222 -19.64 -26.38 -4.94
C ALA A 222 -20.14 -27.73 -4.40
N ALA A 223 -19.84 -28.06 -3.13
CA ALA A 223 -20.34 -29.28 -2.50
C ALA A 223 -21.87 -29.22 -2.29
N ILE A 224 -22.41 -28.07 -1.89
CA ILE A 224 -23.87 -27.87 -1.78
C ILE A 224 -24.52 -27.97 -3.16
N ASP A 225 -23.95 -27.31 -4.18
CA ASP A 225 -24.46 -27.36 -5.55
C ASP A 225 -24.45 -28.78 -6.13
N ALA A 226 -23.44 -29.59 -5.79
CA ALA A 226 -23.40 -31.01 -6.15
C ALA A 226 -24.50 -31.82 -5.43
N GLN A 227 -24.77 -31.54 -4.15
CA GLN A 227 -25.86 -32.18 -3.40
C GLN A 227 -27.23 -31.78 -3.97
N VAL A 228 -27.44 -30.51 -4.29
CA VAL A 228 -28.67 -30.02 -4.93
C VAL A 228 -28.88 -30.70 -6.28
N ALA A 229 -27.83 -30.87 -7.09
CA ALA A 229 -27.93 -31.59 -8.35
C ALA A 229 -28.37 -33.05 -8.17
N GLN A 230 -27.90 -33.75 -7.13
CA GLN A 230 -28.35 -35.12 -6.82
C GLN A 230 -29.82 -35.14 -6.37
N LEU A 231 -30.22 -34.23 -5.47
CA LEU A 231 -31.61 -34.12 -5.04
C LEU A 231 -32.53 -33.78 -6.22
N TYR A 232 -32.06 -32.94 -7.15
CA TYR A 232 -32.80 -32.59 -8.35
C TYR A 232 -33.14 -33.83 -9.17
N LEU A 233 -32.19 -34.74 -9.40
CA LEU A 233 -32.45 -36.01 -10.10
C LEU A 233 -33.48 -36.90 -9.38
N GLN A 234 -33.50 -36.85 -8.05
CA GLN A 234 -34.43 -37.64 -7.24
C GLN A 234 -35.86 -37.06 -7.23
N TYR A 235 -36.00 -35.74 -7.14
CA TYR A 235 -37.27 -35.08 -6.83
C TYR A 235 -37.89 -34.29 -7.98
N ALA A 236 -37.19 -34.08 -9.10
CA ALA A 236 -37.71 -33.29 -10.23
C ALA A 236 -39.03 -33.84 -10.78
N ALA A 237 -39.15 -35.15 -10.97
CA ALA A 237 -40.39 -35.75 -11.49
C ALA A 237 -41.59 -35.55 -10.54
N GLN A 238 -41.33 -35.61 -9.23
CA GLN A 238 -42.35 -35.36 -8.21
C GLN A 238 -42.79 -33.89 -8.22
N ALA A 239 -41.85 -32.97 -8.32
CA ALA A 239 -42.13 -31.54 -8.40
C ALA A 239 -42.93 -31.18 -9.65
N GLN A 240 -42.58 -31.77 -10.80
CA GLN A 240 -43.31 -31.62 -12.06
C GLN A 240 -44.75 -32.14 -11.96
N ALA A 241 -44.94 -33.32 -11.36
CA ALA A 241 -46.27 -33.88 -11.17
C ALA A 241 -47.16 -33.01 -10.24
N ALA A 242 -46.54 -32.28 -9.32
CA ALA A 242 -47.22 -31.32 -8.46
C ALA A 242 -47.51 -29.95 -9.14
N GLY A 243 -47.11 -29.77 -10.41
CA GLY A 243 -47.33 -28.54 -11.17
C GLY A 243 -46.19 -27.53 -11.11
N GLY A 244 -45.03 -27.90 -10.55
CA GLY A 244 -43.84 -27.04 -10.49
C GLY A 244 -43.05 -26.97 -11.81
N GLY A 245 -42.22 -25.94 -11.91
CA GLY A 245 -41.27 -25.75 -13.01
C GLY A 245 -41.93 -25.25 -14.29
N ASN A 246 -43.05 -24.54 -14.18
CA ASN A 246 -43.77 -23.97 -15.32
C ASN A 246 -43.14 -22.65 -15.83
N GLY A 247 -42.13 -22.13 -15.13
CA GLY A 247 -41.45 -20.88 -15.46
C GLY A 247 -42.20 -19.61 -15.05
N ALA A 248 -43.25 -19.72 -14.23
CA ALA A 248 -43.94 -18.59 -13.62
C ALA A 248 -43.64 -18.57 -12.11
N PHE A 249 -42.75 -17.67 -11.71
CA PHE A 249 -42.36 -17.52 -10.30
C PHE A 249 -43.15 -16.42 -9.60
N GLN A 250 -43.63 -16.71 -8.40
CA GLN A 250 -44.20 -15.75 -7.48
C GLN A 250 -43.08 -14.99 -6.74
N TRP A 251 -43.34 -13.72 -6.45
CA TRP A 251 -42.47 -12.91 -5.59
C TRP A 251 -42.34 -13.53 -4.18
N PRO A 252 -41.11 -13.76 -3.69
CA PRO A 252 -40.87 -14.56 -2.48
C PRO A 252 -41.10 -13.80 -1.17
N GLU A 253 -41.25 -12.48 -1.18
CA GLU A 253 -41.47 -11.68 0.03
C GLU A 253 -42.72 -10.78 -0.10
N PRO A 254 -43.94 -11.28 0.19
CA PRO A 254 -45.18 -10.56 -0.12
C PRO A 254 -45.35 -9.23 0.60
N ALA A 255 -44.61 -9.01 1.70
CA ALA A 255 -44.67 -7.79 2.49
C ALA A 255 -44.21 -6.55 1.72
N CYS A 256 -43.37 -6.72 0.70
CA CYS A 256 -42.98 -5.64 -0.18
C CYS A 256 -42.59 -6.13 -1.57
N GLY A 257 -42.91 -5.36 -2.61
CA GLY A 257 -42.54 -5.70 -3.99
C GLY A 257 -41.09 -5.35 -4.33
N TYR A 258 -40.84 -5.05 -5.61
CA TYR A 258 -39.49 -4.80 -6.14
C TYR A 258 -38.73 -3.64 -5.46
N GLY A 259 -39.42 -2.72 -4.79
CA GLY A 259 -38.80 -1.60 -4.07
C GLY A 259 -37.96 -1.99 -2.85
N CYS A 260 -38.03 -3.25 -2.40
CA CYS A 260 -37.19 -3.78 -1.31
C CYS A 260 -35.87 -4.39 -1.78
N ILE A 261 -35.60 -4.43 -3.10
CA ILE A 261 -34.33 -4.93 -3.59
C ILE A 261 -33.21 -3.97 -3.16
N THR A 262 -32.31 -4.44 -2.31
CA THR A 262 -31.14 -3.69 -1.84
C THR A 262 -29.89 -4.01 -2.63
N GLN A 263 -29.81 -5.22 -3.20
CA GLN A 263 -28.72 -5.61 -4.10
C GLN A 263 -29.26 -6.46 -5.26
N GLY A 264 -28.96 -6.06 -6.49
CA GLY A 264 -29.36 -6.78 -7.70
C GLY A 264 -28.38 -7.89 -8.10
N PHE A 265 -28.78 -8.71 -9.07
CA PHE A 265 -27.93 -9.74 -9.66
C PHE A 265 -26.78 -9.14 -10.47
N GLY A 266 -25.62 -9.81 -10.46
CA GLY A 266 -24.50 -9.49 -11.36
C GLY A 266 -23.26 -8.97 -10.65
N CYS A 267 -22.36 -8.33 -11.41
CA CYS A 267 -21.06 -7.93 -10.89
C CYS A 267 -21.20 -6.93 -9.74
N SER A 268 -20.54 -7.23 -8.62
CA SER A 268 -20.61 -6.47 -7.39
C SER A 268 -19.21 -6.08 -6.94
N THR A 269 -19.11 -5.06 -6.09
CA THR A 269 -17.86 -4.72 -5.39
C THR A 269 -17.86 -5.23 -3.95
N PHE A 270 -18.93 -5.93 -3.56
CA PHE A 270 -19.13 -6.36 -2.19
C PHE A 270 -18.22 -7.55 -1.85
N TYR A 271 -17.44 -7.41 -0.77
CA TYR A 271 -16.35 -8.33 -0.43
C TYR A 271 -16.83 -9.74 -0.08
N LEU A 272 -18.11 -9.87 0.27
CA LEU A 272 -18.79 -11.10 0.67
C LEU A 272 -19.25 -11.95 -0.52
N GLU A 273 -19.14 -11.44 -1.73
CA GLU A 273 -19.62 -12.08 -2.94
C GLU A 273 -18.67 -13.15 -3.50
N VAL A 274 -19.25 -13.99 -4.35
CA VAL A 274 -18.55 -15.10 -5.00
C VAL A 274 -17.52 -14.55 -5.98
N TYR A 275 -16.33 -15.16 -6.04
CA TYR A 275 -15.35 -14.80 -7.05
C TYR A 275 -15.82 -15.27 -8.42
N ASP A 276 -15.85 -14.36 -9.39
CA ASP A 276 -16.14 -14.64 -10.79
C ASP A 276 -15.17 -13.84 -11.68
N PRO A 277 -14.31 -14.52 -12.45
CA PRO A 277 -13.30 -13.86 -13.30
C PRO A 277 -13.92 -13.09 -14.48
N SER A 278 -15.19 -13.33 -14.81
CA SER A 278 -15.91 -12.57 -15.85
C SER A 278 -16.32 -11.16 -15.39
N CYS A 279 -16.31 -10.89 -14.08
CA CYS A 279 -16.59 -9.56 -13.55
C CYS A 279 -15.33 -8.68 -13.52
N PRO A 280 -15.46 -7.34 -13.63
CA PRO A 280 -14.34 -6.42 -13.39
C PRO A 280 -13.75 -6.60 -11.99
N TYR A 281 -12.49 -6.19 -11.80
CA TYR A 281 -11.86 -6.18 -10.48
C TYR A 281 -12.80 -5.50 -9.45
N PRO A 282 -13.11 -6.12 -8.29
CA PRO A 282 -12.42 -7.23 -7.62
C PRO A 282 -12.85 -8.66 -8.03
N HIS A 283 -13.44 -8.85 -9.21
CA HIS A 283 -13.89 -10.13 -9.76
C HIS A 283 -14.95 -10.79 -8.88
N LYS A 284 -16.03 -10.07 -8.60
CA LYS A 284 -17.07 -10.49 -7.67
C LYS A 284 -18.45 -10.43 -8.33
N ILE A 285 -19.26 -11.47 -8.10
CA ILE A 285 -20.64 -11.56 -8.61
C ILE A 285 -21.62 -11.91 -7.50
N HIS A 286 -22.74 -11.19 -7.50
CA HIS A 286 -23.91 -11.51 -6.71
C HIS A 286 -24.82 -12.44 -7.50
N THR A 287 -25.08 -13.63 -6.96
CA THR A 287 -25.71 -14.75 -7.66
C THR A 287 -27.24 -14.73 -7.63
N GLY A 288 -27.83 -13.75 -6.95
CA GLY A 288 -29.28 -13.59 -6.81
C GLY A 288 -29.69 -12.13 -6.64
N ILE A 289 -30.79 -11.91 -5.94
CA ILE A 289 -31.22 -10.60 -5.46
C ILE A 289 -31.33 -10.62 -3.94
N ASP A 290 -30.96 -9.51 -3.30
CA ASP A 290 -31.16 -9.32 -1.86
C ASP A 290 -32.36 -8.42 -1.66
N ILE A 291 -33.32 -8.91 -0.88
CA ILE A 291 -34.58 -8.26 -0.56
C ILE A 291 -34.55 -7.94 0.92
N ALA A 292 -34.57 -6.66 1.29
CA ALA A 292 -34.51 -6.26 2.69
C ALA A 292 -35.91 -6.12 3.30
N GLY A 293 -36.07 -6.69 4.49
CA GLY A 293 -37.24 -6.50 5.33
C GLY A 293 -36.90 -6.56 6.82
N PRO A 294 -37.88 -6.33 7.71
CA PRO A 294 -37.69 -6.55 9.13
C PRO A 294 -37.38 -8.02 9.45
N ASN A 295 -36.54 -8.28 10.46
CA ASN A 295 -36.33 -9.65 10.93
C ASN A 295 -37.69 -10.30 11.30
N GLY A 296 -37.95 -11.48 10.73
CA GLY A 296 -39.24 -12.16 10.87
C GLY A 296 -40.24 -11.96 9.72
N THR A 297 -39.91 -11.20 8.66
CA THR A 297 -40.79 -11.09 7.48
C THR A 297 -41.07 -12.47 6.89
N THR A 298 -42.29 -12.70 6.44
CA THR A 298 -42.70 -13.98 5.85
C THR A 298 -42.11 -14.17 4.45
N ILE A 299 -41.41 -15.28 4.25
CA ILE A 299 -40.88 -15.72 2.96
C ILE A 299 -41.78 -16.82 2.42
N VAL A 300 -42.17 -16.72 1.15
CA VAL A 300 -43.02 -17.69 0.46
C VAL A 300 -42.28 -18.43 -0.66
N ALA A 301 -42.78 -19.62 -1.00
CA ALA A 301 -42.29 -20.35 -2.16
C ALA A 301 -42.55 -19.56 -3.44
N GLY A 302 -41.53 -19.48 -4.29
CA GLY A 302 -41.59 -18.83 -5.59
C GLY A 302 -42.29 -19.72 -6.61
N ASP A 303 -42.27 -21.04 -6.43
CA ASP A 303 -43.04 -21.99 -7.22
C ASP A 303 -43.26 -23.27 -6.41
N THR A 304 -44.10 -24.17 -6.91
CA THR A 304 -44.38 -25.48 -6.30
C THR A 304 -43.16 -26.38 -6.44
N GLY A 305 -42.81 -27.11 -5.39
CA GLY A 305 -41.66 -28.01 -5.45
C GLY A 305 -41.36 -28.78 -4.18
N VAL A 306 -40.25 -29.51 -4.19
CA VAL A 306 -39.74 -30.25 -3.03
C VAL A 306 -38.67 -29.42 -2.34
N ALA A 307 -38.92 -29.08 -1.08
CA ALA A 307 -38.02 -28.27 -0.27
C ALA A 307 -36.97 -29.14 0.43
N TYR A 308 -35.72 -28.69 0.41
CA TYR A 308 -34.62 -29.26 1.18
C TYR A 308 -33.87 -28.15 1.91
N LEU A 309 -33.51 -28.41 3.16
CA LEU A 309 -32.81 -27.44 3.98
C LEU A 309 -31.33 -27.80 4.09
N TYR A 310 -30.48 -26.81 3.80
CA TYR A 310 -29.04 -26.81 3.99
C TYR A 310 -28.68 -25.82 5.08
N PRO A 311 -28.70 -26.24 6.33
CA PRO A 311 -28.66 -25.28 7.39
C PRO A 311 -27.21 -24.99 7.78
N GLY A 312 -26.90 -23.73 8.07
CA GLY A 312 -25.52 -23.30 8.29
C GLY A 312 -24.61 -23.42 7.06
N SER A 313 -25.14 -23.27 5.84
CA SER A 313 -24.34 -23.11 4.62
C SER A 313 -23.38 -21.94 4.75
N ILE A 314 -22.09 -22.13 4.45
CA ILE A 314 -21.17 -21.02 4.24
C ILE A 314 -21.69 -20.13 3.10
N GLY A 315 -21.70 -18.81 3.29
CA GLY A 315 -22.35 -17.88 2.37
C GLY A 315 -23.83 -17.68 2.69
N TYR A 316 -24.68 -18.66 2.40
CA TYR A 316 -26.14 -18.52 2.49
C TYR A 316 -26.71 -18.57 3.91
N GLY A 317 -25.98 -19.01 4.93
CA GLY A 317 -26.55 -19.23 6.26
C GLY A 317 -27.54 -20.38 6.26
N ASN A 318 -28.75 -20.17 6.76
CA ASN A 318 -29.82 -21.15 6.56
C ASN A 318 -30.34 -21.05 5.13
N LEU A 319 -29.95 -22.01 4.31
CA LEU A 319 -30.36 -22.10 2.93
C LEU A 319 -31.50 -23.09 2.78
N LEU A 320 -32.67 -22.60 2.35
CA LEU A 320 -33.73 -23.45 1.85
C LEU A 320 -33.60 -23.52 0.32
N VAL A 321 -33.58 -24.73 -0.23
CA VAL A 321 -33.63 -24.94 -1.69
C VAL A 321 -34.94 -25.62 -2.02
N ILE A 322 -35.67 -25.10 -3.01
CA ILE A 322 -36.85 -25.78 -3.54
C ILE A 322 -36.58 -26.24 -4.97
N ILE A 323 -36.80 -27.52 -5.22
CA ILE A 323 -36.71 -28.14 -6.54
C ILE A 323 -38.09 -28.09 -7.19
N HIS A 324 -38.23 -27.38 -8.31
CA HIS A 324 -39.52 -27.19 -8.99
C HIS A 324 -39.70 -28.12 -10.21
N GLY A 325 -38.60 -28.60 -10.80
CA GLY A 325 -38.63 -29.41 -12.03
C GLY A 325 -38.34 -28.60 -13.30
N HIS A 326 -38.27 -29.25 -14.47
CA HIS A 326 -37.95 -28.62 -15.77
C HIS A 326 -36.64 -27.79 -15.82
N GLY A 327 -35.69 -28.10 -14.94
CA GLY A 327 -34.40 -27.46 -14.78
C GLY A 327 -34.38 -26.42 -13.66
N TYR A 328 -35.52 -26.11 -13.05
CA TYR A 328 -35.67 -25.01 -12.10
C TYR A 328 -35.47 -25.43 -10.64
N SER A 329 -34.74 -24.59 -9.92
CA SER A 329 -34.68 -24.59 -8.46
C SER A 329 -34.55 -23.17 -7.93
N THR A 330 -35.11 -22.90 -6.76
CA THR A 330 -34.97 -21.62 -6.06
C THR A 330 -34.20 -21.77 -4.76
N TYR A 331 -33.40 -20.76 -4.43
CA TYR A 331 -32.58 -20.72 -3.23
C TYR A 331 -33.04 -19.54 -2.36
N TYR A 332 -33.23 -19.80 -1.07
CA TYR A 332 -33.63 -18.81 -0.07
C TYR A 332 -32.57 -18.80 1.05
N GLY A 333 -31.68 -17.82 0.99
CA GLY A 333 -30.60 -17.61 1.95
C GLY A 333 -30.99 -16.70 3.11
N HIS A 334 -30.11 -16.67 4.11
CA HIS A 334 -30.12 -15.84 5.31
C HIS A 334 -31.36 -16.00 6.21
N THR A 335 -32.15 -17.05 5.97
CA THR A 335 -33.41 -17.29 6.68
C THR A 335 -33.22 -17.49 8.20
N GLY A 336 -34.20 -17.04 8.97
CA GLY A 336 -34.26 -17.17 10.43
C GLY A 336 -34.91 -18.48 10.84
N GLN A 337 -36.25 -18.49 10.93
CA GLN A 337 -37.05 -19.66 11.29
C GLN A 337 -37.67 -20.29 10.05
N ILE A 338 -37.55 -21.61 9.90
CA ILE A 338 -38.23 -22.36 8.84
C ILE A 338 -39.64 -22.76 9.32
N ILE A 339 -40.65 -22.59 8.46
CA ILE A 339 -42.04 -22.89 8.77
C ILE A 339 -42.51 -24.01 7.86
N ALA A 340 -43.04 -25.08 8.46
CA ALA A 340 -43.29 -26.33 7.76
C ALA A 340 -44.69 -26.42 7.11
N ARG A 341 -45.44 -25.32 6.96
CA ARG A 341 -46.83 -25.34 6.50
C ARG A 341 -47.29 -24.04 5.81
N GLY A 342 -47.92 -24.19 4.63
CA GLY A 342 -48.59 -23.10 3.89
C GLY A 342 -47.75 -22.54 2.74
N THR A 343 -48.18 -21.40 2.18
CA THR A 343 -47.39 -20.65 1.18
C THR A 343 -46.10 -20.11 1.78
N VAL A 344 -46.08 -19.86 3.10
CA VAL A 344 -44.91 -19.39 3.86
C VAL A 344 -43.98 -20.58 4.16
N ILE A 345 -42.72 -20.43 3.76
CA ILE A 345 -41.69 -21.46 3.86
C ILE A 345 -40.61 -21.12 4.90
N ALA A 346 -40.40 -19.83 5.16
CA ALA A 346 -39.39 -19.35 6.09
C ALA A 346 -39.75 -17.95 6.60
N LEU A 347 -39.01 -17.51 7.60
CA LEU A 347 -38.97 -16.13 8.05
C LEU A 347 -37.60 -15.53 7.70
N GLU A 348 -37.61 -14.27 7.29
CA GLU A 348 -36.41 -13.49 7.06
C GLU A 348 -35.57 -13.42 8.33
N GLY A 349 -34.25 -13.49 8.15
CA GLY A 349 -33.30 -13.45 9.24
C GLY A 349 -32.00 -12.80 8.79
N SER A 350 -30.96 -13.01 9.60
CA SER A 350 -29.60 -12.57 9.28
C SER A 350 -28.63 -13.67 9.72
N THR A 351 -28.71 -14.80 9.01
CA THR A 351 -27.82 -15.96 9.21
C THR A 351 -26.78 -16.01 8.10
N GLY A 352 -25.62 -16.64 8.29
CA GLY A 352 -24.61 -16.74 7.24
C GLY A 352 -23.91 -15.40 6.93
N ASN A 353 -23.77 -15.09 5.64
CA ASN A 353 -23.01 -13.96 5.13
C ASN A 353 -23.86 -12.69 4.93
N SER A 354 -24.44 -12.19 6.01
CA SER A 354 -25.42 -11.11 5.97
C SER A 354 -25.00 -9.93 6.86
N THR A 355 -25.11 -8.70 6.36
CA THR A 355 -24.81 -7.45 7.09
C THR A 355 -25.99 -6.88 7.85
N GLY A 356 -27.16 -7.50 7.73
CA GLY A 356 -28.42 -7.11 8.36
C GLY A 356 -29.57 -7.95 7.78
N PRO A 357 -30.77 -7.97 8.38
CA PRO A 357 -31.88 -8.77 7.87
C PRO A 357 -32.16 -8.51 6.38
N HIS A 358 -32.10 -9.59 5.59
CA HIS A 358 -32.51 -9.63 4.18
C HIS A 358 -32.72 -11.09 3.75
N LEU A 359 -33.53 -11.31 2.72
CA LEU A 359 -33.62 -12.54 1.97
C LEU A 359 -32.68 -12.46 0.75
N HIS A 360 -31.72 -13.37 0.69
CA HIS A 360 -31.01 -13.64 -0.56
C HIS A 360 -31.78 -14.67 -1.38
N PHE A 361 -32.28 -14.28 -2.56
CA PHE A 361 -33.11 -15.11 -3.42
C PHE A 361 -32.42 -15.38 -4.76
N GLU A 362 -32.28 -16.66 -5.13
CA GLU A 362 -31.79 -17.06 -6.44
C GLU A 362 -32.83 -17.89 -7.20
N ILE A 363 -32.87 -17.70 -8.52
CA ILE A 363 -33.45 -18.66 -9.46
C ILE A 363 -32.29 -19.33 -10.20
N ARG A 364 -32.26 -20.65 -10.16
CA ARG A 364 -31.29 -21.45 -10.91
C ARG A 364 -31.97 -22.25 -12.00
N VAL A 365 -31.30 -22.31 -13.15
CA VAL A 365 -31.71 -23.11 -14.31
C VAL A 365 -30.57 -24.06 -14.65
N ASN A 366 -30.83 -25.36 -14.57
CA ASN A 366 -29.83 -26.42 -14.73
C ASN A 366 -28.62 -26.21 -13.80
N ASN A 367 -28.90 -25.90 -12.53
CA ASN A 367 -27.92 -25.61 -11.48
C ASN A 367 -27.06 -24.35 -11.69
N MET A 368 -27.36 -23.54 -12.71
CA MET A 368 -26.69 -22.27 -12.96
C MET A 368 -27.55 -21.12 -12.44
N TRP A 369 -26.98 -20.21 -11.65
CA TRP A 369 -27.65 -18.97 -11.25
C TRP A 369 -28.01 -18.10 -12.47
N LYS A 370 -29.18 -17.50 -12.41
CA LYS A 370 -29.71 -16.59 -13.41
C LYS A 370 -30.30 -15.38 -12.70
N ASP A 371 -30.30 -14.25 -13.38
CA ASP A 371 -30.95 -13.04 -12.89
C ASP A 371 -32.42 -13.33 -12.59
N PRO A 372 -32.85 -13.31 -11.30
CA PRO A 372 -34.22 -13.60 -10.93
C PRO A 372 -35.24 -12.63 -11.55
N CYS A 373 -34.81 -11.41 -11.88
CA CYS A 373 -35.67 -10.39 -12.48
C CYS A 373 -36.21 -10.79 -13.86
N ILE A 374 -35.53 -11.71 -14.57
CA ILE A 374 -36.03 -12.30 -15.84
C ILE A 374 -37.42 -12.92 -15.67
N TRP A 375 -37.71 -13.52 -14.51
CA TRP A 375 -39.00 -14.15 -14.21
C TRP A 375 -39.89 -13.27 -13.35
N LEU A 376 -39.30 -12.48 -12.45
CA LEU A 376 -40.06 -11.70 -11.47
C LEU A 376 -40.54 -10.35 -12.03
N GLY A 377 -39.97 -9.84 -13.12
CA GLY A 377 -40.40 -8.57 -13.73
C GLY A 377 -39.93 -7.31 -13.00
N CYS A 378 -38.85 -7.43 -12.22
CA CYS A 378 -37.99 -6.30 -11.88
C CYS A 378 -37.01 -6.01 -13.05
#